data_AF-A0A9E6PGR0-F1
#
_entry.id   AF-A0A9E6PGR0-F1
#
_cell.length_a   1.000
_cell.length_b   1.000
_cell.length_c   1.000
_cell.angle_alpha   90.00
_cell.angle_beta   90.00
_cell.angle_gamma   90.00
#
_symmetry.space_group_name_H-M   'P 1'
#
loop_
_entity.id
_entity.type
_entity.pdbx_description
1 polymer ?
#
loop_
_entity_poly.entity_id
_entity_poly.type
_entity_poly.pdbx_seq_one_letter_code
_entity_poly.pdbx_strand_id
1 'polypeptide(L)'
;MELFHFYSGSTLVGWSALEDGDPPMGVASGEFKPANGYAAIQVECQSSLRDQSSLCLSVRTVTGITIPCAGINISDYSKDLKDGSIEVSVLGVPHPLYEELFPNQVEIYAHHFD
;
A
#
# COMPACT_ATOMS: atom_id res chain seq x y z
N MET A 1 4.52 -11.10 -10.43
CA MET A 1 4.37 -10.03 -9.44
C MET A 1 3.02 -10.24 -8.78
N GLU A 2 2.99 -10.46 -7.48
CA GLU A 2 1.74 -10.68 -6.74
C GLU A 2 0.99 -9.35 -6.62
N LEU A 3 -0.34 -9.39 -6.67
CA LEU A 3 -1.18 -8.21 -6.47
C LEU A 3 -1.84 -8.30 -5.10
N PHE A 4 -1.72 -7.22 -4.35
CA PHE A 4 -2.36 -7.04 -3.06
C PHE A 4 -3.63 -6.22 -3.22
N HIS A 5 -4.71 -6.65 -2.56
CA HIS A 5 -6.00 -6.01 -2.62
C HIS A 5 -6.22 -5.12 -1.41
N PHE A 6 -6.65 -3.88 -1.66
CA PHE A 6 -6.93 -2.89 -0.65
C PHE A 6 -8.43 -2.72 -0.47
N TYR A 7 -8.86 -2.63 0.78
CA TYR A 7 -10.26 -2.48 1.15
C TYR A 7 -10.44 -1.31 2.10
N SER A 8 -11.55 -0.59 1.94
CA SER A 8 -12.10 0.29 2.98
C SER A 8 -13.30 -0.43 3.61
N GLY A 9 -13.15 -0.87 4.86
CA GLY A 9 -14.09 -1.80 5.47
C GLY A 9 -14.17 -3.11 4.67
N SER A 10 -15.33 -3.39 4.05
CA SER A 10 -15.55 -4.56 3.18
C SER A 10 -15.49 -4.26 1.68
N THR A 11 -15.33 -2.99 1.30
CA THR A 11 -15.37 -2.56 -0.10
C THR A 11 -13.98 -2.59 -0.70
N LEU A 12 -13.80 -3.31 -1.82
CA LEU A 12 -12.55 -3.29 -2.59
C LEU A 12 -12.34 -1.89 -3.19
N VAL A 13 -11.25 -1.24 -2.82
CA VAL A 13 -10.90 0.10 -3.30
C VAL A 13 -9.75 0.09 -4.30
N GLY A 14 -8.95 -0.97 -4.39
CA GLY A 14 -7.93 -1.06 -5.42
C GLY A 14 -6.92 -2.17 -5.19
N TRP A 15 -5.84 -2.12 -5.96
CA TRP A 15 -4.74 -3.07 -5.86
C TRP A 15 -3.39 -2.39 -6.13
N SER A 16 -2.33 -2.99 -5.59
CA SER A 16 -0.95 -2.61 -5.89
C SER A 16 -0.07 -3.85 -5.93
N ALA A 17 1.01 -3.77 -6.70
CA ALA A 17 2.05 -4.77 -6.70
C ALA A 17 3.01 -4.61 -5.51
N LEU A 18 2.97 -3.45 -4.83
CA LEU A 18 3.87 -3.10 -3.74
C LEU A 18 5.33 -3.36 -4.12
N GLU A 19 5.75 -2.78 -5.24
CA GLU A 19 7.03 -3.04 -5.89
C GLU A 19 8.26 -2.44 -5.20
N ASP A 20 8.07 -1.52 -4.25
CA ASP A 20 9.13 -0.84 -3.49
C ASP A 20 8.97 -1.01 -1.97
N GLY A 21 10.00 -0.75 -1.19
CA GLY A 21 9.92 -0.87 0.27
C GLY A 21 11.17 -0.52 1.08
N ASP A 22 10.99 -0.47 2.39
CA ASP A 22 12.01 -0.28 3.43
C ASP A 22 11.89 -1.44 4.43
N PRO A 23 12.67 -2.54 4.25
CA PRO A 23 12.57 -3.73 5.09
C PRO A 23 12.80 -3.48 6.59
N PRO A 24 13.82 -2.70 7.04
CA PRO A 24 14.00 -2.35 8.44
C PRO A 24 12.77 -1.74 9.11
N MET A 25 11.97 -0.98 8.35
CA MET A 25 10.75 -0.32 8.85
C MET A 25 9.47 -1.13 8.57
N GLY A 26 9.57 -2.27 7.88
CA GLY A 26 8.44 -3.07 7.45
C GLY A 26 7.49 -2.30 6.51
N VAL A 27 8.04 -1.45 5.64
CA VAL A 27 7.25 -0.62 4.72
C VAL A 27 7.27 -1.23 3.33
N ALA A 28 6.10 -1.40 2.73
CA ALA A 28 5.95 -1.76 1.32
C ALA A 28 5.10 -0.70 0.62
N SER A 29 5.51 -0.28 -0.56
CA SER A 29 4.83 0.77 -1.33
C SER A 29 4.85 0.50 -2.81
N GLY A 30 3.97 1.16 -3.55
CA GLY A 30 3.93 1.05 -5.00
C GLY A 30 2.78 1.79 -5.62
N GLU A 31 2.67 1.69 -6.94
CA GLU A 31 1.58 2.27 -7.69
C GLU A 31 0.25 1.64 -7.27
N PHE A 32 -0.74 2.49 -6.97
CA PHE A 32 -2.09 2.08 -6.64
C PHE A 32 -3.00 2.18 -7.87
N LYS A 33 -3.68 1.07 -8.16
CA LYS A 33 -4.68 0.99 -9.22
C LYS A 33 -6.08 1.01 -8.58
N PRO A 34 -6.88 2.08 -8.79
CA PRO A 34 -8.17 2.21 -8.16
C PRO A 34 -9.19 1.22 -8.73
N ALA A 35 -9.98 0.60 -7.86
CA ALA A 35 -11.19 -0.15 -8.19
C ALA A 35 -12.42 0.76 -8.13
N ASN A 36 -13.59 0.24 -8.51
CA ASN A 36 -14.85 1.00 -8.46
C ASN A 36 -15.17 1.58 -7.08
N GLY A 37 -14.78 0.89 -5.99
CA GLY A 37 -15.00 1.36 -4.63
C GLY A 37 -14.15 2.57 -4.22
N TYR A 38 -13.07 2.86 -4.95
CA TYR A 38 -12.16 3.95 -4.64
C TYR A 38 -12.83 5.33 -4.63
N ALA A 39 -13.81 5.54 -5.53
CA ALA A 39 -14.50 6.82 -5.66
C ALA A 39 -15.14 7.30 -4.34
N ALA A 40 -15.45 6.39 -3.41
CA ALA A 40 -16.01 6.71 -2.11
C ALA A 40 -15.00 7.29 -1.11
N ILE A 41 -13.70 7.06 -1.31
CA ILE A 41 -12.62 7.53 -0.42
C ILE A 41 -11.62 8.47 -1.12
N GLN A 42 -11.83 8.74 -2.41
CA GLN A 42 -10.88 9.47 -3.24
C GLN A 42 -10.59 10.88 -2.72
N VAL A 43 -11.60 11.57 -2.18
CA VAL A 43 -11.44 12.95 -1.71
C VAL A 43 -10.50 13.00 -0.50
N GLU A 44 -10.58 12.00 0.37
CA GLU A 44 -9.72 11.83 1.53
C GLU A 44 -8.29 11.49 1.10
N CYS A 45 -8.12 10.60 0.11
CA CYS A 45 -6.81 10.23 -0.42
C CYS A 45 -6.11 11.34 -1.23
N GLN A 46 -6.86 12.30 -1.77
CA GLN A 46 -6.32 13.51 -2.41
C GLN A 46 -5.84 14.56 -1.41
N SER A 47 -6.15 14.40 -0.11
CA SER A 47 -5.76 15.36 0.92
C SER A 47 -4.50 14.89 1.65
N SER A 48 -3.34 15.38 1.21
CA SER A 48 -2.00 15.01 1.71
C SER A 48 -1.73 15.24 3.21
N LEU A 49 -2.66 15.86 3.94
CA LEU A 49 -2.52 16.23 5.36
C LEU A 49 -3.59 15.61 6.27
N ARG A 50 -4.47 14.75 5.74
CA ARG A 50 -5.55 14.16 6.54
C ARG A 50 -5.19 12.79 7.06
N ASP A 51 -5.51 12.58 8.33
CA ASP A 51 -5.50 11.25 8.95
C ASP A 51 -6.50 10.33 8.22
N GLN A 52 -6.00 9.24 7.65
CA GLN A 52 -6.79 8.24 6.93
C GLN A 52 -7.32 7.12 7.85
N SER A 53 -7.09 7.19 9.16
CA SER A 53 -7.53 6.15 10.12
C SER A 53 -9.04 5.89 10.06
N SER A 54 -9.84 6.91 9.72
CA SER A 54 -11.31 6.78 9.56
C SER A 54 -11.74 5.96 8.34
N LEU A 55 -10.85 5.74 7.35
CA LEU A 55 -11.14 4.97 6.14
C LEU A 55 -11.16 3.46 6.39
N CYS A 56 -10.74 3.00 7.58
CA CYS A 56 -10.69 1.57 7.95
C CYS A 56 -10.01 0.72 6.87
N LEU A 57 -8.85 1.18 6.40
CA LEU A 57 -8.12 0.52 5.33
C LEU A 57 -7.55 -0.82 5.80
N SER A 58 -7.61 -1.82 4.93
CA SER A 58 -6.92 -3.09 5.10
C SER A 58 -6.35 -3.57 3.78
N VAL A 59 -5.30 -4.37 3.84
CA VAL A 59 -4.66 -4.98 2.67
C VAL A 59 -4.67 -6.49 2.81
N ARG A 60 -4.90 -7.18 1.68
CA ARG A 60 -5.00 -8.63 1.62
C ARG A 60 -4.16 -9.19 0.48
N THR A 61 -3.61 -10.38 0.68
CA THR A 61 -3.06 -11.19 -0.40
C THR A 61 -4.15 -11.57 -1.42
N VAL A 62 -3.75 -12.08 -2.59
CA VAL A 62 -4.70 -12.58 -3.60
C VAL A 62 -5.57 -13.73 -3.06
N THR A 63 -5.05 -14.49 -2.09
CA THR A 63 -5.76 -15.58 -1.41
C THR A 63 -6.72 -15.10 -0.31
N GLY A 64 -6.79 -13.77 -0.09
CA GLY A 64 -7.73 -13.15 0.85
C GLY A 64 -7.21 -13.06 2.29
N ILE A 65 -5.93 -13.33 2.54
CA ILE A 65 -5.33 -13.24 3.87
C ILE A 65 -5.03 -11.77 4.16
N THR A 66 -5.57 -11.25 5.26
CA THR A 66 -5.28 -9.89 5.73
C THR A 66 -3.85 -9.79 6.25
N ILE A 67 -3.12 -8.79 5.78
CA ILE A 67 -1.75 -8.52 6.23
C ILE A 67 -1.82 -7.60 7.46
N PRO A 68 -1.27 -8.01 8.62
CA PRO A 68 -1.13 -7.12 9.76
C PRO A 68 -0.14 -6.00 9.43
N CYS A 69 -0.51 -4.76 9.74
CA CYS A 69 0.32 -3.57 9.55
C CYS A 69 -0.08 -2.49 10.56
N ALA A 70 0.81 -1.53 10.81
CA ALA A 70 0.55 -0.36 11.64
C ALA A 70 -0.39 0.65 10.97
N GLY A 71 -0.37 0.73 9.63
CA GLY A 71 -1.24 1.62 8.89
C GLY A 71 -1.12 1.45 7.38
N ILE A 72 -2.08 2.05 6.67
CA ILE A 72 -2.08 2.14 5.21
C ILE A 72 -2.36 3.59 4.85
N ASN A 73 -1.59 4.13 3.91
CA ASN A 73 -1.80 5.46 3.35
C ASN A 73 -1.95 5.36 1.83
N ILE A 74 -2.98 5.98 1.28
CA ILE A 74 -3.13 6.15 -0.18
C ILE A 74 -2.97 7.63 -0.49
N SER A 75 -2.00 7.97 -1.33
CA SER A 75 -1.72 9.33 -1.79
C SER A 75 -2.17 9.49 -3.24
N ASP A 76 -3.20 10.31 -3.47
CA ASP A 76 -3.74 10.54 -4.80
C ASP A 76 -3.33 11.91 -5.35
N TYR A 77 -2.40 11.90 -6.29
CA TYR A 77 -1.85 13.08 -6.93
C TYR A 77 -2.52 13.39 -8.27
N SER A 78 -3.67 12.77 -8.59
CA SER A 78 -4.39 12.96 -9.86
C SER A 78 -4.77 14.42 -10.15
N LYS A 79 -4.87 15.26 -9.12
CA LYS A 79 -5.14 16.71 -9.24
C LYS A 79 -3.88 17.57 -9.30
N ASP A 80 -2.75 17.07 -8.81
CA ASP A 80 -1.54 17.84 -8.60
C ASP A 80 -0.47 17.56 -9.68
N LEU A 81 -0.47 16.35 -10.24
CA LEU A 81 0.48 15.91 -11.25
C LEU A 81 -0.20 15.73 -12.61
N LYS A 82 0.50 16.17 -13.67
CA LYS A 82 -0.01 16.11 -15.05
C LYS A 82 -0.32 14.69 -15.53
N ASP A 83 0.47 13.72 -15.05
CA ASP A 83 0.32 12.30 -15.39
C ASP A 83 -0.49 11.52 -14.34
N GLY A 84 -0.91 12.19 -13.27
CA GLY A 84 -1.79 11.68 -12.21
C GLY A 84 -1.42 10.29 -11.70
N SER A 85 -0.51 10.20 -10.74
CA SER A 85 -0.21 8.95 -10.04
C SER A 85 -1.02 8.82 -8.75
N ILE A 86 -1.35 7.58 -8.39
CA ILE A 86 -1.82 7.24 -7.05
C ILE A 86 -0.82 6.26 -6.48
N GLU A 87 -0.36 6.50 -5.26
CA GLU A 87 0.57 5.64 -4.55
C GLU A 87 -0.08 5.09 -3.30
N VAL A 88 0.32 3.89 -2.90
CA VAL A 88 -0.07 3.30 -1.62
C VAL A 88 1.17 2.89 -0.84
N SER A 89 1.12 3.07 0.48
CA SER A 89 2.13 2.59 1.41
C SER A 89 1.46 1.77 2.51
N VAL A 90 1.96 0.56 2.73
CA VAL A 90 1.63 -0.31 3.85
C VAL A 90 2.76 -0.17 4.86
N LEU A 91 2.46 0.29 6.07
CA LEU A 91 3.43 0.67 7.08
C LEU A 91 3.50 -0.37 8.19
N GLY A 92 4.71 -0.76 8.60
CA GLY A 92 4.93 -1.58 9.79
C GLY A 92 4.34 -3.00 9.67
N VAL A 93 4.54 -3.66 8.53
CA VAL A 93 4.33 -5.10 8.42
C VAL A 93 5.36 -5.82 9.32
N PRO A 94 4.94 -6.74 10.20
CA PRO A 94 5.85 -7.34 11.17
C PRO A 94 6.84 -8.32 10.52
N HIS A 95 8.02 -8.43 11.13
CA HIS A 95 8.91 -9.57 10.91
C HIS A 95 8.32 -10.84 11.57
N PRO A 96 8.41 -12.03 10.95
CA PRO A 96 9.10 -12.34 9.68
C PRO A 96 8.23 -12.14 8.42
N LEU A 97 6.94 -11.85 8.57
CA LEU A 97 5.98 -11.82 7.45
C LEU A 97 6.41 -10.89 6.31
N TYR A 98 7.01 -9.74 6.60
CA TYR A 98 7.48 -8.84 5.56
C TYR A 98 8.49 -9.51 4.62
N GLU A 99 9.45 -10.27 5.15
CA GLU A 99 10.48 -10.96 4.35
C GLU A 99 9.87 -12.09 3.50
N GLU A 100 8.85 -12.75 4.02
CA GLU A 100 8.11 -13.79 3.31
C GLU A 100 7.33 -13.21 2.11
N LEU A 101 6.75 -12.02 2.26
CA LEU A 101 5.95 -11.36 1.24
C LEU A 101 6.79 -10.58 0.21
N PHE A 102 7.92 -10.00 0.63
CA PHE A 102 8.73 -9.10 -0.18
C PHE A 102 10.22 -9.49 -0.23
N PRO A 103 10.57 -10.75 -0.58
CA PRO A 103 11.96 -11.23 -0.53
C PRO A 103 12.90 -10.42 -1.42
N ASN A 104 12.43 -9.98 -2.60
CA ASN A 104 13.23 -9.17 -3.52
C ASN A 104 13.62 -7.81 -2.91
N GLN A 105 12.76 -7.19 -2.10
CA GLN A 105 13.05 -5.90 -1.46
C GLN A 105 14.11 -6.07 -0.37
N VAL A 106 14.06 -7.18 0.37
CA VAL A 106 15.07 -7.56 1.36
C VAL A 106 16.43 -7.78 0.69
N GLU A 107 16.47 -8.52 -0.42
CA GLU A 107 17.70 -8.76 -1.20
C GLU A 107 18.28 -7.44 -1.74
N ILE A 108 17.45 -6.60 -2.36
CA ILE A 108 17.87 -5.29 -2.86
C ILE A 108 18.43 -4.43 -1.72
N TYR A 109 17.75 -4.37 -0.57
CA TYR A 109 18.23 -3.60 0.59
C TYR A 109 19.57 -4.11 1.12
N ALA A 110 19.75 -5.43 1.23
CA ALA A 110 21.00 -6.02 1.70
C ALA A 110 22.19 -5.61 0.81
N HIS A 111 22.01 -5.60 -0.51
CA HIS A 111 23.04 -5.21 -1.47
C HIS A 111 23.38 -3.71 -1.50
N HIS A 112 22.58 -2.84 -0.89
CA HIS A 112 22.90 -1.41 -0.80
C HIS A 112 24.07 -1.10 0.17
N PHE A 113 24.43 -2.06 1.03
CA PHE A 113 25.48 -1.91 2.04
C PHE A 113 26.72 -2.78 1.78
N ASP A 114 26.73 -3.53 0.67
CA ASP A 114 27.88 -4.31 0.18
C ASP A 114 28.85 -3.42 -0.61
#